data_AF-A0A7C1NS15-F1
#
_entry.id   AF-A0A7C1NS15-F1
#
_cell.length_a   1.000
_cell.length_b   1.000
_cell.length_c   1.000
_cell.angle_alpha   90.00
_cell.angle_beta   90.00
_cell.angle_gamma   90.00
#
_symmetry.space_group_name_H-M   'P 1'
#
loop_
_entity.id
_entity.type
_entity.pdbx_description
1 polymer ?
#
loop_
_entity_poly.entity_id
_entity_poly.type
_entity_poly.pdbx_seq_one_letter_code
_entity_poly.pdbx_strand_id
1 'polypeptide(L)'
;MVRIGIGVLIGAAVGVLASAGWLITQLILPGEPGLTTTALVISGLVAGGACAGGLIQYYRQRRLPLMLSHYRREHLRLRQLVQQLRQNLCRLTGVRSSYPELDEILRKDADLRHRATQLRLQILRDARRGLSWVDHLRAGLELFGEGFPFGTGRIDRSEWLWRAYRMKLEREVQQLGRRLERNRDASLEERLILAYRQKARELASFRQLERTLHQLETEMSIIVAGLESLLVETIRLGSMSAPIATRVSTDQLLEPLRQQLHAFEQAVREMETPAESEQLPLGRVP
;
A
#
# COMPACT_ATOMS: atom_id res chain seq x y z
N MET A 1 -4.86 -16.59 -9.89
CA MET A 1 -5.83 -17.42 -10.64
C MET A 1 -7.20 -17.51 -9.96
N VAL A 2 -7.30 -17.87 -8.67
CA VAL A 2 -8.59 -18.01 -7.94
C VAL A 2 -9.54 -16.81 -8.09
N ARG A 3 -9.03 -15.57 -8.06
CA ARG A 3 -9.86 -14.36 -8.17
C ARG A 3 -10.42 -14.11 -9.56
N ILE A 4 -9.75 -14.55 -10.63
CA ILE A 4 -10.27 -14.47 -12.01
C ILE A 4 -11.43 -15.47 -12.16
N GLY A 5 -11.29 -16.66 -11.58
CA GLY A 5 -12.35 -17.67 -11.54
C GLY A 5 -13.65 -17.16 -10.91
N ILE A 6 -13.58 -16.36 -9.84
CA ILE A 6 -14.78 -15.74 -9.23
C ILE A 6 -15.46 -14.76 -10.20
N GLY A 7 -14.70 -14.00 -10.98
CA GLY A 7 -15.25 -13.09 -11.99
C GLY A 7 -15.91 -13.81 -13.15
N VAL A 8 -15.31 -14.92 -13.59
CA VAL A 8 -15.87 -15.82 -14.61
C VAL A 8 -17.17 -16.44 -14.13
N LEU A 9 -17.25 -16.89 -12.87
CA LEU A 9 -18.47 -17.46 -12.28
C LEU A 9 -19.60 -16.44 -12.17
N ILE A 10 -19.31 -15.22 -11.72
CA ILE A 10 -20.31 -14.14 -11.65
C ILE A 10 -20.78 -13.76 -13.05
N GLY A 11 -19.86 -13.65 -14.02
CA GLY A 11 -20.18 -13.38 -15.41
C GLY A 11 -21.04 -14.47 -16.05
N ALA A 12 -20.73 -15.75 -15.78
CA ALA A 12 -21.52 -16.89 -16.23
C ALA A 12 -22.93 -16.86 -15.64
N ALA A 13 -23.08 -16.52 -14.35
CA ALA A 13 -24.39 -16.38 -13.71
C ALA A 13 -25.26 -15.27 -14.35
N VAL A 14 -24.65 -14.15 -14.75
CA VAL A 14 -25.34 -13.09 -15.52
C VAL A 14 -25.73 -13.61 -16.92
N GLY A 15 -24.88 -14.39 -17.57
CA GLY A 15 -25.18 -15.04 -18.85
C GLY A 15 -26.34 -16.05 -18.74
N VAL A 16 -26.42 -16.81 -17.64
CA VAL A 16 -27.54 -17.72 -17.34
C VAL A 16 -28.84 -16.93 -17.13
N LEU A 17 -28.81 -15.82 -16.39
CA LEU A 17 -29.98 -14.94 -16.22
C LEU A 17 -30.44 -14.34 -17.56
N ALA A 18 -29.51 -13.91 -18.41
CA ALA A 18 -29.82 -13.43 -19.76
C ALA A 18 -30.43 -14.54 -20.64
N SER A 19 -29.97 -15.80 -20.49
CA SER A 19 -30.53 -16.95 -21.20
C SER A 19 -31.97 -17.28 -20.77
N ALA A 20 -32.29 -17.09 -19.49
CA ALA A 20 -33.67 -17.20 -19.00
C ALA A 20 -34.58 -16.10 -19.59
N GLY A 21 -34.08 -14.86 -19.68
CA GLY A 21 -34.78 -13.76 -20.35
C GLY A 21 -35.03 -14.03 -21.85
N TRP A 22 -34.07 -14.66 -22.53
CA TRP A 22 -34.22 -15.08 -23.93
C TRP A 22 -35.29 -16.18 -24.11
N LEU A 23 -35.34 -17.16 -23.20
CA LEU A 23 -36.37 -18.20 -23.24
C LEU A 23 -37.77 -17.64 -22.98
N ILE A 24 -37.89 -16.64 -22.10
CA ILE A 24 -39.16 -15.95 -21.82
C ILE A 24 -39.62 -15.13 -23.02
N THR A 25 -38.73 -14.43 -23.71
CA THR A 25 -39.11 -13.66 -24.91
C THR A 25 -39.51 -14.54 -26.09
N GLN A 26 -38.90 -15.71 -26.24
CA GLN A 26 -39.32 -16.73 -27.21
C GLN A 26 -40.72 -17.31 -26.93
N LEU A 27 -41.15 -17.27 -25.67
CA LEU A 27 -42.48 -17.71 -25.27
C LEU A 27 -43.56 -16.66 -25.57
N ILE A 28 -43.17 -15.39 -25.75
CA ILE A 28 -44.07 -14.24 -25.92
C ILE A 28 -44.12 -13.77 -27.38
N LEU A 29 -43.03 -13.93 -28.15
CA LEU A 29 -42.98 -13.58 -29.57
C LEU A 29 -43.15 -14.82 -30.46
N PRO A 30 -44.10 -14.83 -31.42
CA PRO A 30 -44.30 -15.97 -32.31
C PRO A 30 -43.16 -16.07 -33.32
N GLY A 31 -42.36 -17.12 -33.17
CA GLY A 31 -41.35 -17.58 -34.12
C GLY A 31 -40.68 -18.81 -33.53
N GLU A 32 -40.53 -19.89 -34.29
CA GLU A 32 -39.87 -21.11 -33.81
C GLU A 32 -38.37 -21.05 -34.12
N PRO A 33 -37.50 -20.66 -33.18
CA PRO A 33 -36.09 -20.97 -33.32
C PRO A 33 -35.91 -22.47 -33.12
N GLY A 34 -35.24 -23.14 -34.06
CA GLY A 34 -34.86 -24.54 -33.90
C GLY A 34 -34.03 -24.75 -32.62
N LEU A 35 -34.11 -25.96 -32.06
CA LEU A 35 -33.34 -26.39 -30.88
C LEU A 35 -31.83 -26.07 -30.98
N THR A 36 -31.29 -26.13 -32.20
CA THR A 36 -29.90 -25.78 -32.48
C THR A 36 -29.63 -24.29 -32.25
N THR A 37 -30.49 -23.39 -32.73
CA THR A 37 -30.34 -21.94 -32.54
C THR A 37 -30.51 -21.51 -31.09
N THR A 38 -31.46 -22.10 -30.36
CA THR A 38 -31.63 -21.83 -28.92
C THR A 38 -30.45 -22.33 -28.11
N ALA A 39 -29.94 -23.53 -28.37
CA ALA A 39 -28.72 -24.03 -27.70
C ALA A 39 -27.49 -23.16 -27.99
N LEU A 40 -27.34 -22.66 -29.22
CA LEU A 40 -26.22 -21.79 -29.63
C LEU A 40 -26.30 -20.42 -28.95
N VAL A 41 -27.49 -19.83 -28.85
CA VAL A 41 -27.68 -18.52 -28.18
C VAL A 41 -27.45 -18.64 -26.68
N ILE A 42 -27.97 -19.68 -26.04
CA ILE A 42 -27.79 -19.90 -24.59
C ILE A 42 -26.32 -20.14 -24.27
N SER A 43 -25.64 -21.03 -25.01
CA SER A 43 -24.21 -21.27 -24.83
C SER A 43 -23.37 -20.02 -25.11
N GLY A 44 -23.74 -19.23 -26.12
CA GLY A 44 -23.12 -17.94 -26.44
C GLY A 44 -23.30 -16.89 -25.34
N LEU A 45 -24.48 -16.79 -24.73
CA LEU A 45 -24.76 -15.87 -23.62
C LEU A 45 -23.99 -16.25 -22.35
N VAL A 46 -23.93 -17.54 -22.02
CA VAL A 46 -23.21 -18.04 -20.85
C VAL A 46 -21.70 -17.90 -21.04
N ALA A 47 -21.16 -18.31 -22.20
CA ALA A 47 -19.73 -18.17 -22.51
C ALA A 47 -19.31 -16.70 -22.65
N GLY A 48 -20.13 -15.87 -23.29
CA GLY A 48 -19.93 -14.43 -23.42
C GLY A 48 -19.96 -13.74 -22.06
N GLY A 49 -20.93 -14.07 -21.20
CA GLY A 49 -21.01 -13.57 -19.84
C GLY A 49 -19.79 -13.98 -19.01
N ALA A 50 -19.36 -15.25 -19.10
CA ALA A 50 -18.17 -15.77 -18.43
C ALA A 50 -16.88 -15.04 -18.87
N CYS A 51 -16.70 -14.81 -20.17
CA CYS A 51 -15.58 -14.07 -20.74
C CYS A 51 -15.59 -12.60 -20.33
N ALA A 52 -16.75 -11.92 -20.39
CA ALA A 52 -16.90 -10.53 -19.97
C ALA A 52 -16.63 -10.37 -18.47
N GLY A 53 -17.17 -11.26 -17.63
CA GLY A 53 -16.89 -11.28 -16.19
C GLY A 53 -15.43 -11.54 -15.87
N GLY A 54 -14.79 -12.47 -16.59
CA GLY A 54 -13.35 -12.73 -16.51
C GLY A 54 -12.51 -11.50 -16.88
N LEU A 55 -12.86 -10.82 -17.97
CA LEU A 55 -12.20 -9.59 -18.44
C LEU A 55 -12.40 -8.42 -17.47
N ILE A 56 -13.61 -8.19 -16.96
CA ILE A 56 -13.90 -7.14 -15.98
C ILE A 56 -13.12 -7.38 -14.69
N GLN A 57 -13.06 -8.63 -14.22
CA GLN A 57 -12.33 -9.02 -13.03
C GLN A 57 -10.81 -8.92 -13.23
N TYR A 58 -10.32 -9.27 -14.42
CA TYR A 58 -8.94 -9.07 -14.85
C TYR A 58 -8.58 -7.57 -14.89
N TYR A 59 -9.44 -6.74 -15.46
CA TYR A 59 -9.28 -5.29 -15.50
C TYR A 59 -9.32 -4.67 -14.10
N ARG A 60 -10.23 -5.13 -13.23
CA ARG A 60 -10.30 -4.72 -11.82
C ARG A 60 -9.06 -5.15 -11.04
N GLN A 61 -8.49 -6.31 -11.32
CA GLN A 61 -7.22 -6.74 -10.73
C GLN A 61 -6.05 -5.87 -11.18
N ARG A 62 -6.05 -5.40 -12.44
CA ARG A 62 -5.05 -4.46 -12.94
C ARG A 62 -5.25 -3.02 -12.44
N ARG A 63 -6.48 -2.62 -12.12
CA ARG A 63 -6.79 -1.28 -11.58
C ARG A 63 -6.59 -1.13 -10.08
N LEU A 64 -6.66 -2.21 -9.31
CA LEU A 64 -6.34 -2.15 -7.88
C LEU A 64 -4.82 -2.26 -7.72
N PRO A 65 -4.13 -1.20 -7.26
CA PRO A 65 -2.70 -1.28 -7.01
C PRO A 65 -2.38 -2.51 -6.15
N LEU A 66 -1.34 -3.24 -6.53
CA LEU A 66 -0.84 -4.35 -5.73
C LEU A 66 -0.41 -3.78 -4.37
N MET A 67 -1.17 -4.12 -3.33
CA MET A 67 -0.93 -3.73 -1.94
C MET A 67 -0.65 -4.97 -1.11
N LEU A 68 0.28 -4.89 -0.17
CA LEU A 68 0.47 -5.94 0.85
C LEU A 68 -0.82 -6.11 1.66
N SER A 69 -1.03 -7.33 2.18
CA SER A 69 -2.28 -7.68 2.88
C SER A 69 -2.59 -6.78 4.07
N HIS A 70 -1.55 -6.31 4.78
CA HIS A 70 -1.68 -5.38 5.89
C HIS A 70 -2.17 -4.00 5.42
N TYR A 71 -1.45 -3.34 4.50
CA TYR A 71 -1.88 -2.06 3.93
C TYR A 71 -3.26 -2.14 3.28
N ARG A 72 -3.60 -3.28 2.67
CA ARG A 72 -4.94 -3.48 2.10
C ARG A 72 -6.04 -3.48 3.17
N ARG A 73 -5.82 -4.12 4.32
CA ARG A 73 -6.80 -4.14 5.42
C ARG A 73 -7.04 -2.73 5.95
N GLU A 74 -5.97 -1.97 6.14
CA GLU A 74 -6.04 -0.59 6.60
C GLU A 74 -6.70 0.35 5.59
N HIS A 75 -6.40 0.21 4.29
CA HIS A 75 -7.11 0.95 3.25
C HIS A 75 -8.62 0.67 3.26
N LEU A 76 -9.02 -0.59 3.50
CA LEU A 76 -10.43 -0.95 3.64
C LEU A 76 -11.06 -0.34 4.90
N ARG A 77 -10.33 -0.27 6.02
CA ARG A 77 -10.78 0.43 7.24
C ARG A 77 -10.96 1.93 6.98
N LEU A 78 -10.01 2.56 6.28
CA LEU A 78 -10.10 3.97 5.94
C LEU A 78 -11.28 4.26 5.01
N ARG A 79 -11.56 3.37 4.03
CA ARG A 79 -12.80 3.46 3.23
C ARG A 79 -14.07 3.40 4.07
N GLN A 80 -14.10 2.57 5.12
CA GLN A 80 -15.25 2.49 6.03
C GLN A 80 -15.41 3.78 6.82
N LEU A 81 -14.31 4.35 7.35
CA LEU A 81 -14.32 5.65 8.04
C LEU A 81 -14.84 6.76 7.13
N VAL A 82 -14.37 6.83 5.88
CA VAL A 82 -14.83 7.82 4.90
C VAL A 82 -16.31 7.64 4.57
N GLN A 83 -16.82 6.41 4.47
CA GLN A 83 -18.25 6.16 4.25
C GLN A 83 -19.09 6.62 5.43
N GLN A 84 -18.65 6.39 6.67
CA GLN A 84 -19.33 6.87 7.88
C GLN A 84 -19.32 8.40 7.94
N LEU A 85 -18.18 9.03 7.63
CA LEU A 85 -18.04 10.47 7.53
C LEU A 85 -19.01 11.08 6.53
N ARG A 86 -19.12 10.49 5.33
CA ARG A 86 -20.09 10.94 4.31
C ARG A 86 -21.51 10.89 4.84
N GLN A 87 -21.89 9.81 5.52
CA GLN A 87 -23.23 9.68 6.08
C GLN A 87 -23.49 10.76 7.15
N ASN A 88 -22.51 11.03 8.02
CA ASN A 88 -22.62 12.06 9.05
C ASN A 88 -22.68 13.47 8.45
N LEU A 89 -21.82 13.79 7.47
CA LEU A 89 -21.81 15.08 6.80
C LEU A 89 -23.12 15.31 6.01
N CYS A 90 -23.65 14.29 5.33
CA CYS A 90 -24.96 14.37 4.68
C CYS A 90 -26.08 14.67 5.69
N ARG A 91 -26.03 14.08 6.89
CA ARG A 91 -27.01 14.33 7.96
C ARG A 91 -26.90 15.75 8.53
N LEU A 92 -25.67 16.27 8.67
CA LEU A 92 -25.40 17.59 9.23
C LEU A 92 -25.67 18.73 8.25
N THR A 93 -25.32 18.57 6.98
CA THR A 93 -25.36 19.65 5.99
C THR A 93 -26.58 19.57 5.07
N GLY A 94 -27.26 18.42 5.02
CA GLY A 94 -28.36 18.15 4.08
C GLY A 94 -27.92 18.02 2.61
N VAL A 95 -26.63 18.21 2.34
CA VAL A 95 -26.04 18.14 1.00
C VAL A 95 -25.81 16.68 0.62
N ARG A 96 -26.43 16.23 -0.48
CA ARG A 96 -26.25 14.87 -1.04
C ARG A 96 -25.07 14.76 -2.03
N SER A 97 -24.32 15.84 -2.23
CA SER A 97 -23.20 15.84 -3.19
C SER A 97 -22.07 14.93 -2.73
N SER A 98 -21.31 14.42 -3.70
CA SER A 98 -20.05 13.75 -3.44
C SER A 98 -19.07 14.76 -2.85
N TYR A 99 -18.57 14.50 -1.64
CA TYR A 99 -17.47 15.28 -1.02
C TYR A 99 -16.15 14.94 -1.75
N PRO A 100 -15.65 15.81 -2.63
CA PRO A 100 -14.48 15.51 -3.46
C PRO A 100 -13.19 15.40 -2.63
N GLU A 101 -13.07 16.15 -1.53
CA GLU A 101 -11.90 16.11 -0.65
C GLU A 101 -11.71 14.72 -0.02
N LEU A 102 -12.82 14.06 0.34
CA LEU A 102 -12.79 12.69 0.87
C LEU A 102 -12.41 11.66 -0.21
N ASP A 103 -12.83 11.86 -1.46
CA ASP A 103 -12.39 11.01 -2.59
C ASP A 103 -10.91 11.20 -2.90
N GLU A 104 -10.42 12.43 -2.78
CA GLU A 104 -9.02 12.77 -2.99
C GLU A 104 -8.12 12.14 -1.93
N ILE A 105 -8.51 12.21 -0.65
CA ILE A 105 -7.80 11.52 0.44
C ILE A 105 -7.74 10.01 0.18
N LEU A 106 -8.85 9.40 -0.26
CA LEU A 106 -8.87 7.97 -0.58
C LEU A 106 -7.94 7.59 -1.73
N ARG A 107 -7.82 8.45 -2.75
CA ARG A 107 -6.90 8.24 -3.86
C ARG A 107 -5.45 8.37 -3.40
N LYS A 108 -5.13 9.43 -2.65
CA LYS A 108 -3.79 9.68 -2.11
C LYS A 108 -3.34 8.56 -1.16
N ASP A 109 -4.20 8.12 -0.24
CA ASP A 109 -3.91 6.97 0.63
C ASP A 109 -3.67 5.68 -0.18
N ALA A 110 -4.43 5.45 -1.25
CA ALA A 110 -4.20 4.30 -2.13
C ALA A 110 -2.83 4.35 -2.81
N ASP A 111 -2.42 5.52 -3.30
CA ASP A 111 -1.13 5.73 -3.94
C ASP A 111 0.04 5.56 -2.95
N LEU A 112 -0.07 6.12 -1.74
CA LEU A 112 0.92 5.97 -0.68
C LEU A 112 1.13 4.50 -0.30
N ARG A 113 0.02 3.77 -0.07
CA ARG A 113 0.07 2.34 0.25
C ARG A 113 0.63 1.50 -0.89
N HIS A 114 0.42 1.92 -2.13
CA HIS A 114 1.04 1.27 -3.28
C HIS A 114 2.54 1.51 -3.31
N ARG A 115 3.00 2.75 -3.12
CA ARG A 115 4.42 3.12 -3.05
C ARG A 115 5.13 2.38 -1.91
N ALA A 116 4.57 2.38 -0.70
CA ALA A 116 5.12 1.62 0.42
C ALA A 116 5.15 0.12 0.14
N THR A 117 4.15 -0.43 -0.54
CA THR A 117 4.17 -1.84 -0.97
C THR A 117 5.33 -2.10 -1.93
N GLN A 118 5.56 -1.24 -2.92
CA GLN A 118 6.66 -1.39 -3.86
C GLN A 118 8.02 -1.31 -3.16
N LEU A 119 8.22 -0.31 -2.29
CA LEU A 119 9.45 -0.14 -1.51
C LEU A 119 9.71 -1.34 -0.60
N ARG A 120 8.70 -1.81 0.12
CA ARG A 120 8.83 -2.98 1.00
C ARG A 120 9.15 -4.25 0.20
N LEU A 121 8.58 -4.42 -0.99
CA LEU A 121 8.94 -5.54 -1.88
C LEU A 121 10.36 -5.40 -2.44
N GLN A 122 10.82 -4.18 -2.73
CA GLN A 122 12.20 -3.93 -3.18
C GLN A 122 13.19 -4.26 -2.07
N ILE A 123 13.00 -3.72 -0.87
CA ILE A 123 13.80 -4.01 0.33
C ILE A 123 13.88 -5.53 0.57
N LEU A 124 12.75 -6.23 0.48
CA LEU A 124 12.71 -7.68 0.67
C LEU A 124 13.43 -8.47 -0.44
N ARG A 125 13.37 -8.01 -1.68
CA ARG A 125 14.11 -8.64 -2.79
C ARG A 125 15.60 -8.46 -2.61
N ASP A 126 16.03 -7.26 -2.24
CA ASP A 126 17.44 -6.93 -2.02
C ASP A 126 17.98 -7.70 -0.82
N ALA A 127 17.22 -7.74 0.29
CA ALA A 127 17.55 -8.54 1.46
C ALA A 127 17.66 -10.04 1.14
N ARG A 128 16.71 -10.61 0.38
CA ARG A 128 16.75 -12.03 -0.01
C ARG A 128 17.93 -12.38 -0.92
N ARG A 129 18.33 -11.48 -1.81
CA ARG A 129 19.50 -11.68 -2.68
C ARG A 129 20.81 -11.55 -1.91
N GLY A 130 20.84 -10.67 -0.93
CA GLY A 130 22.05 -10.37 -0.16
C GLY A 130 22.30 -11.27 1.05
N LEU A 131 21.29 -11.97 1.57
CA LEU A 131 21.42 -12.80 2.78
C LEU A 131 21.78 -14.25 2.46
N SER A 132 22.83 -14.77 3.11
CA SER A 132 23.10 -16.20 3.17
C SER A 132 22.37 -16.86 4.35
N TRP A 133 22.27 -18.19 4.34
CA TRP A 133 21.67 -18.96 5.45
C TRP A 133 22.44 -18.83 6.77
N VAL A 134 23.75 -18.57 6.71
CA VAL A 134 24.57 -18.29 7.90
C VAL A 134 24.21 -16.93 8.50
N ASP A 135 23.95 -15.93 7.66
CA ASP A 135 23.53 -14.60 8.11
C ASP A 135 22.16 -14.63 8.79
N HIS A 136 21.27 -15.50 8.32
CA HIS A 136 19.97 -15.79 8.94
C HIS A 136 20.13 -16.31 10.37
N LEU A 137 20.94 -17.35 10.58
CA LEU A 137 21.17 -17.90 11.92
C LEU A 137 21.84 -16.90 12.86
N ARG A 138 22.77 -16.10 12.33
CA ARG A 138 23.53 -15.13 13.12
C ARG A 138 22.72 -13.91 13.53
N ALA A 139 21.82 -13.43 12.67
CA ALA A 139 20.84 -12.42 13.03
C ALA A 139 19.82 -12.95 14.06
N GLY A 140 19.47 -14.24 13.99
CA GLY A 140 18.68 -14.91 15.02
C GLY A 140 19.36 -14.92 16.39
N LEU A 141 20.67 -15.16 16.44
CA LEU A 141 21.47 -15.21 17.68
C LEU A 141 21.66 -13.84 18.34
N GLU A 142 21.88 -12.76 17.59
CA GLU A 142 21.99 -11.41 18.17
C GLU A 142 20.64 -10.91 18.73
N LEU A 143 19.52 -11.30 18.13
CA LEU A 143 18.18 -11.03 18.67
C LEU A 143 17.87 -11.79 19.97
N PHE A 144 18.54 -12.91 20.25
CA PHE A 144 18.47 -13.58 21.56
C PHE A 144 19.13 -12.75 22.67
N GLY A 145 20.11 -11.90 22.34
CA GLY A 145 20.80 -11.03 23.30
C GLY A 145 20.06 -9.74 23.65
N GLU A 146 19.31 -9.16 22.71
CA GLU A 146 18.57 -7.90 22.90
C GLU A 146 17.15 -8.08 23.47
N GLY A 147 16.80 -9.29 23.89
CA GLY A 147 15.47 -9.62 24.37
C GLY A 147 14.58 -10.08 23.23
N PHE A 148 14.33 -11.39 23.19
CA PHE A 148 13.28 -11.94 22.34
C PHE A 148 11.94 -11.29 22.71
N PRO A 149 11.20 -10.68 21.76
CA PRO A 149 9.87 -10.17 22.02
C PRO A 149 8.88 -11.34 22.06
N PHE A 150 9.00 -12.21 23.08
CA PHE A 150 7.96 -13.19 23.41
C PHE A 150 6.65 -12.50 23.84
N GLY A 151 6.68 -11.21 24.16
CA GLY A 151 5.51 -10.44 24.60
C GLY A 151 4.46 -10.11 23.53
N THR A 152 4.78 -10.12 22.23
CA THR A 152 3.84 -9.68 21.17
C THR A 152 3.53 -10.72 20.09
N GLY A 153 4.15 -11.90 20.13
CA GLY A 153 3.64 -13.09 19.43
C GLY A 153 3.40 -12.94 17.92
N ARG A 154 4.38 -12.41 17.17
CA ARG A 154 4.67 -12.73 15.75
C ARG A 154 5.71 -11.73 15.23
N ILE A 155 6.98 -12.14 15.19
CA ILE A 155 7.95 -11.43 14.35
C ILE A 155 7.57 -11.76 12.91
N ASP A 156 7.13 -10.74 12.16
CA ASP A 156 6.75 -10.93 10.78
C ASP A 156 7.99 -11.33 9.99
N ARG A 157 7.98 -12.49 9.31
CA ARG A 157 9.17 -13.08 8.65
C ARG A 157 9.84 -12.10 7.68
N SER A 158 9.06 -11.19 7.11
CA SER A 158 9.51 -10.12 6.22
C SER A 158 10.33 -9.06 6.97
N GLU A 159 9.89 -8.65 8.15
CA GLU A 159 10.58 -7.67 8.98
C GLU A 159 11.89 -8.24 9.54
N TRP A 160 11.88 -9.52 9.92
CA TRP A 160 13.10 -10.21 10.33
C TRP A 160 14.15 -10.28 9.21
N LEU A 161 13.74 -10.66 8.00
CA LEU A 161 14.62 -10.71 6.82
C LEU A 161 15.28 -9.36 6.56
N TRP A 162 14.48 -8.30 6.63
CA TRP A 162 14.97 -6.94 6.48
C TRP A 162 16.00 -6.62 7.58
N ARG A 163 15.67 -6.78 8.86
CA ARG A 163 16.58 -6.46 9.98
C ARG A 163 17.89 -7.25 9.91
N ALA A 164 17.83 -8.53 9.54
CA ALA A 164 19.00 -9.37 9.34
C ALA A 164 19.93 -8.82 8.24
N TYR A 165 19.36 -8.33 7.14
CA TYR A 165 20.15 -7.76 6.04
C TYR A 165 20.84 -6.45 6.45
N ARG A 166 20.14 -5.58 7.20
CA ARG A 166 20.74 -4.36 7.77
C ARG A 166 21.95 -4.68 8.65
N MET A 167 21.78 -5.58 9.61
CA MET A 167 22.87 -6.00 10.50
C MET A 167 24.06 -6.56 9.73
N LYS A 168 23.82 -7.33 8.66
CA LYS A 168 24.89 -7.82 7.78
C LYS A 168 25.68 -6.67 7.15
N LEU A 169 25.00 -5.70 6.53
CA LEU A 169 25.66 -4.56 5.87
C LEU A 169 26.47 -3.73 6.89
N GLU A 170 25.90 -3.45 8.07
CA GLU A 170 26.60 -2.73 9.14
C GLU A 170 27.87 -3.45 9.57
N ARG A 171 27.82 -4.78 9.74
CA ARG A 171 28.99 -5.59 10.08
C ARG A 171 30.03 -5.62 8.96
N GLU A 172 29.62 -5.76 7.70
CA GLU A 172 30.56 -5.75 6.56
C GLU A 172 31.32 -4.42 6.49
N VAL A 173 30.62 -3.29 6.66
CA VAL A 173 31.22 -1.95 6.71
C VAL A 173 32.18 -1.82 7.90
N GLN A 174 31.78 -2.26 9.09
CA GLN A 174 32.63 -2.23 10.28
C GLN A 174 33.88 -3.13 10.14
N GLN A 175 33.74 -4.31 9.55
CA GLN A 175 34.86 -5.22 9.30
C GLN A 175 35.85 -4.63 8.30
N LEU A 176 35.37 -4.01 7.22
CA LEU A 176 36.21 -3.32 6.25
C LEU A 176 36.91 -2.11 6.87
N GLY A 177 36.21 -1.33 7.71
CA GLY A 177 36.82 -0.23 8.47
C GLY A 177 37.97 -0.69 9.37
N ARG A 178 37.75 -1.74 10.18
CA ARG A 178 38.80 -2.33 11.03
C ARG A 178 39.96 -2.91 10.23
N ARG A 179 39.71 -3.48 9.04
CA ARG A 179 40.76 -3.98 8.15
C ARG A 179 41.57 -2.86 7.55
N LEU A 180 40.93 -1.74 7.21
CA LEU A 180 41.61 -0.54 6.72
C LEU A 180 42.51 0.07 7.81
N GLU A 181 41.99 0.22 9.05
CA GLU A 181 42.76 0.75 10.19
C GLU A 181 43.99 -0.09 10.55
N ARG A 182 43.91 -1.42 10.36
CA ARG A 182 45.00 -2.35 10.68
C ARG A 182 45.92 -2.61 9.49
N ASN A 183 45.59 -2.11 8.30
CA ASN A 183 46.37 -2.37 7.11
C ASN A 183 47.70 -1.60 7.19
N ARG A 184 48.80 -2.30 6.92
CA ARG A 184 50.14 -1.70 6.83
C ARG A 184 50.67 -1.70 5.40
N ASP A 185 49.93 -2.31 4.47
CA ASP A 185 50.32 -2.49 3.07
C ASP A 185 49.64 -1.46 2.16
N ALA A 186 50.42 -0.51 1.62
CA ALA A 186 49.94 0.56 0.73
C ALA A 186 49.29 0.04 -0.56
N SER A 187 49.71 -1.13 -1.06
CA SER A 187 49.16 -1.75 -2.29
C SER A 187 47.75 -2.34 -2.11
N LEU A 188 47.39 -2.69 -0.87
CA LEU A 188 46.04 -3.20 -0.53
C LEU A 188 45.10 -2.10 -0.05
N GLU A 189 45.65 -0.97 0.38
CA GLU A 189 44.91 0.15 0.94
C GLU A 189 43.89 0.70 -0.05
N GLU A 190 44.29 0.97 -1.30
CA GLU A 190 43.38 1.50 -2.32
C GLU A 190 42.20 0.55 -2.60
N ARG A 191 42.46 -0.75 -2.67
CA ARG A 191 41.41 -1.76 -2.89
C ARG A 191 40.44 -1.83 -1.69
N LEU A 192 40.96 -1.74 -0.46
CA LEU A 192 40.15 -1.72 0.75
C LEU A 192 39.31 -0.45 0.86
N ILE A 193 39.85 0.71 0.49
CA ILE A 193 39.12 1.98 0.44
C ILE A 193 37.96 1.89 -0.55
N LEU A 194 38.20 1.36 -1.76
CA LEU A 194 37.17 1.18 -2.77
C LEU A 194 36.06 0.24 -2.28
N ALA A 195 36.44 -0.91 -1.70
CA ALA A 195 35.48 -1.87 -1.15
C ALA A 195 34.68 -1.28 0.02
N TYR A 196 35.33 -0.54 0.92
CA TYR A 196 34.67 0.16 2.02
C TYR A 196 33.66 1.19 1.50
N ARG A 197 34.05 2.04 0.54
CA ARG A 197 33.17 3.05 -0.06
C ARG A 197 31.97 2.42 -0.75
N GLN A 198 32.18 1.34 -1.50
CA GLN A 198 31.09 0.61 -2.15
C GLN A 198 30.09 0.09 -1.10
N LYS A 199 30.57 -0.56 -0.05
CA LYS A 199 29.72 -1.12 1.01
C LYS A 199 29.04 -0.06 1.86
N ALA A 200 29.71 1.06 2.13
CA ALA A 200 29.12 2.21 2.81
C ALA A 200 27.99 2.84 1.97
N ARG A 201 28.16 2.94 0.65
CA ARG A 201 27.09 3.39 -0.26
C ARG A 201 25.91 2.42 -0.29
N GLU A 202 26.17 1.11 -0.32
CA GLU A 202 25.11 0.10 -0.22
C GLU A 202 24.29 0.27 1.07
N LEU A 203 24.95 0.41 2.23
CA LEU A 203 24.29 0.65 3.51
C LEU A 203 23.52 1.98 3.55
N ALA A 204 24.10 3.06 3.02
CA ALA A 204 23.45 4.36 2.96
C ALA A 204 22.19 4.32 2.09
N SER A 205 22.28 3.71 0.90
CA SER A 205 21.14 3.53 0.00
C SER A 205 20.02 2.70 0.65
N PHE A 206 20.41 1.65 1.40
CA PHE A 206 19.46 0.84 2.15
C PHE A 206 18.76 1.65 3.25
N ARG A 207 19.51 2.39 4.07
CA ARG A 207 18.96 3.26 5.12
C ARG A 207 18.06 4.35 4.55
N GLN A 208 18.37 4.88 3.38
CA GLN A 208 17.50 5.83 2.70
C GLN A 208 16.15 5.18 2.35
N LEU A 209 16.15 3.95 1.81
CA LEU A 209 14.91 3.20 1.57
C LEU A 209 14.13 2.95 2.87
N GLU A 210 14.81 2.60 3.98
CA GLU A 210 14.15 2.45 5.30
C GLU A 210 13.49 3.75 5.76
N ARG A 211 14.21 4.87 5.68
CA ARG A 211 13.71 6.20 6.06
C ARG A 211 12.48 6.58 5.24
N THR A 212 12.54 6.41 3.92
CA THR A 212 11.41 6.72 3.04
C THR A 212 10.19 5.84 3.33
N LEU A 213 10.38 4.54 3.61
CA LEU A 213 9.27 3.67 3.99
C LEU A 213 8.64 4.13 5.32
N HIS A 214 9.47 4.42 6.32
CA HIS A 214 8.99 4.87 7.62
C HIS A 214 8.20 6.18 7.50
N GLN A 215 8.73 7.14 6.74
CA GLN A 215 8.05 8.41 6.49
C GLN A 215 6.69 8.21 5.80
N LEU A 216 6.61 7.35 4.79
CA LEU A 216 5.32 7.00 4.15
C LEU A 216 4.34 6.36 5.13
N GLU A 217 4.79 5.47 6.01
CA GLU A 217 3.94 4.86 7.05
C GLU A 217 3.46 5.89 8.07
N THR A 218 4.32 6.85 8.44
CA THR A 218 3.95 7.98 9.29
C THR A 218 2.85 8.82 8.62
N GLU A 219 3.03 9.23 7.36
CA GLU A 219 2.01 10.01 6.66
C GLU A 219 0.66 9.27 6.55
N MET A 220 0.69 7.97 6.26
CA MET A 220 -0.53 7.15 6.28
C MET A 220 -1.22 7.17 7.64
N SER A 221 -0.46 7.11 8.74
CA SER A 221 -1.02 7.14 10.09
C SER A 221 -1.64 8.49 10.44
N ILE A 222 -1.03 9.60 10.00
CA ILE A 222 -1.55 10.96 10.22
C ILE A 222 -2.87 11.14 9.46
N ILE A 223 -2.98 10.62 8.22
CA ILE A 223 -4.25 10.64 7.47
C ILE A 223 -5.36 9.91 8.22
N VAL A 224 -5.07 8.70 8.73
CA VAL A 224 -6.06 7.91 9.50
C VAL A 224 -6.50 8.68 10.74
N ALA A 225 -5.57 9.20 11.53
CA ALA A 225 -5.86 9.95 12.74
C ALA A 225 -6.67 11.24 12.46
N GLY A 226 -6.34 11.95 11.38
CA GLY A 226 -7.07 13.14 10.94
C GLY A 226 -8.54 12.83 10.59
N LEU A 227 -8.77 11.74 9.85
CA LEU A 227 -10.13 11.27 9.53
C LEU A 227 -10.90 10.79 10.76
N GLU A 228 -10.25 10.08 11.69
CA GLU A 228 -10.87 9.64 12.94
C GLU A 228 -11.27 10.84 13.81
N SER A 229 -10.41 11.86 13.91
CA SER A 229 -10.71 13.10 14.62
C SER A 229 -11.93 13.81 14.02
N LEU A 230 -12.00 13.92 12.70
CA LEU A 230 -13.14 14.53 12.02
C LEU A 230 -14.43 13.70 12.19
N LEU A 231 -14.30 12.37 12.25
CA LEU A 231 -15.43 11.49 12.53
C LEU A 231 -15.98 11.72 13.94
N VAL A 232 -15.13 11.85 14.94
CA VAL A 232 -15.54 12.20 16.31
C VAL A 232 -16.22 13.56 16.35
N GLU A 233 -15.64 14.57 15.69
CA GLU A 233 -16.21 15.92 15.70
C GLU A 233 -17.57 15.99 14.98
N THR A 234 -17.73 15.29 13.85
CA THR A 234 -19.03 15.20 13.16
C THR A 234 -20.09 14.45 13.98
N ILE A 235 -19.70 13.43 14.75
CA ILE A 235 -20.62 12.76 15.69
C ILE A 235 -21.01 13.71 16.82
N ARG A 236 -20.04 14.42 17.40
CA ARG A 236 -20.28 15.41 18.47
C ARG A 236 -21.26 16.48 18.02
N LEU A 237 -21.05 17.07 16.84
CA LEU A 237 -21.94 18.06 16.25
C LEU A 237 -23.33 17.48 15.94
N GLY A 238 -23.41 16.22 15.52
CA GLY A 238 -24.69 15.55 15.26
C GLY A 238 -25.48 15.22 16.54
N SER A 239 -24.82 15.11 17.68
CA SER A 239 -25.46 14.88 18.98
C SER A 239 -26.01 16.15 19.64
N MET A 240 -25.64 17.34 19.13
CA MET A 240 -26.18 18.61 19.63
C MET A 240 -27.59 18.85 19.08
N SER A 241 -28.58 18.67 19.95
CA SER A 241 -30.02 18.80 19.70
C SER A 241 -30.49 20.24 19.46
N ALA A 242 -30.14 20.84 18.32
CA ALA A 242 -30.73 22.08 17.81
C ALA A 242 -31.10 21.88 16.32
N PRO A 243 -32.05 22.64 15.73
CA PRO A 243 -32.41 22.43 14.32
C PRO A 243 -31.23 22.84 13.44
N ILE A 244 -30.47 21.84 12.99
CA ILE A 244 -29.14 21.93 12.35
C ILE A 244 -29.17 22.52 10.92
N ALA A 245 -30.34 22.73 10.33
CA ALA A 245 -30.50 22.96 8.89
C ALA A 245 -29.79 24.21 8.30
N THR A 246 -29.17 25.09 9.11
CA THR A 246 -28.57 26.34 8.59
C THR A 246 -27.31 26.87 9.29
N ARG A 247 -26.66 26.15 10.23
CA ARG A 247 -25.61 26.80 11.06
C ARG A 247 -24.16 26.40 10.82
N VAL A 248 -23.85 25.30 10.15
CA VAL A 248 -22.45 24.90 9.94
C VAL A 248 -22.16 24.82 8.45
N SER A 249 -21.34 25.76 7.97
CA SER A 249 -20.93 25.75 6.57
C SER A 249 -20.04 24.54 6.30
N THR A 250 -20.36 23.80 5.24
CA THR A 250 -19.59 22.62 4.81
C THR A 250 -18.11 22.96 4.62
N ASP A 251 -17.81 24.16 4.14
CA ASP A 251 -16.44 24.65 3.95
C ASP A 251 -15.66 24.74 5.27
N GLN A 252 -16.26 25.22 6.36
CA GLN A 252 -15.58 25.29 7.66
C GLN A 252 -15.29 23.91 8.27
N LEU A 253 -16.12 22.89 7.99
CA LEU A 253 -15.89 21.52 8.47
C LEU A 253 -14.80 20.78 7.68
N LEU A 254 -14.65 21.11 6.39
CA LEU A 254 -13.70 20.47 5.50
C LEU A 254 -12.35 21.19 5.47
N GLU A 255 -12.28 22.44 5.92
CA GLU A 255 -11.05 23.23 6.02
C GLU A 255 -9.88 22.48 6.72
N PRO A 256 -10.05 21.81 7.88
CA PRO A 256 -8.97 21.03 8.46
C PRO A 256 -8.49 19.88 7.57
N LEU A 257 -9.37 19.27 6.76
CA LEU A 257 -8.96 18.26 5.76
C LEU A 257 -8.18 18.89 4.60
N ARG A 258 -8.55 20.09 4.15
CA ARG A 258 -7.85 20.80 3.07
C ARG A 258 -6.44 21.19 3.51
N GLN A 259 -6.29 21.70 4.74
CA GLN A 259 -4.99 22.03 5.32
C GLN A 259 -4.12 20.78 5.50
N GLN A 260 -4.70 19.68 5.98
CA GLN A 260 -4.02 18.39 6.05
C GLN A 260 -3.57 17.93 4.66
N LEU A 261 -4.47 17.95 3.66
CA LEU A 261 -4.16 17.59 2.28
C LEU A 261 -2.99 18.40 1.71
N HIS A 262 -2.94 19.70 1.95
CA HIS A 262 -1.83 20.54 1.49
C HIS A 262 -0.52 20.25 2.22
N ALA A 263 -0.55 20.08 3.55
CA ALA A 263 0.62 19.67 4.31
C ALA A 263 1.16 18.31 3.84
N PHE A 264 0.26 17.37 3.53
CA PHE A 264 0.61 16.06 2.97
C PHE A 264 1.22 16.16 1.58
N GLU A 265 0.64 16.96 0.67
CA GLU A 265 1.20 17.17 -0.65
C GLU A 265 2.62 17.74 -0.58
N GLN A 266 2.86 18.65 0.36
CA GLN A 266 4.17 19.20 0.58
C GLN A 266 5.15 18.15 1.13
N ALA A 267 4.76 17.37 2.14
CA ALA A 267 5.59 16.30 2.69
C ALA A 267 5.96 15.24 1.63
N VAL A 268 5.01 14.86 0.75
CA VAL A 268 5.29 13.91 -0.34
C VAL A 268 6.22 14.51 -1.39
N ARG A 269 6.09 15.80 -1.72
CA ARG A 269 7.03 16.49 -2.63
C ARG A 269 8.44 16.57 -2.05
N GLU A 270 8.56 16.81 -0.76
CA GLU A 270 9.84 16.83 -0.05
C GLU A 270 10.51 15.44 -0.01
N MET A 271 9.72 14.35 0.02
CA MET A 271 10.25 12.99 -0.14
C MET A 271 10.77 12.69 -1.56
N GLU A 272 10.17 13.32 -2.58
CA GLU A 272 10.56 13.15 -3.98
C GLU A 272 11.78 14.00 -4.37
N THR A 273 12.10 15.04 -3.60
CA THR A 273 13.35 15.77 -3.75
C THR A 273 14.51 14.93 -3.22
N PRO A 274 15.52 14.58 -4.05
CA PRO A 274 16.67 13.84 -3.57
C PRO A 274 17.37 14.69 -2.50
N ALA A 275 17.50 14.15 -1.30
CA ALA A 275 18.35 14.76 -0.28
C ALA A 275 19.75 14.93 -0.87
N GLU A 276 20.16 16.18 -1.07
CA GLU A 276 21.52 16.51 -1.48
C GLU A 276 22.48 15.89 -0.46
N SER A 277 23.16 14.82 -0.87
CA SER A 277 24.46 14.40 -0.38
C SER A 277 24.62 14.17 1.15
N GLU A 278 24.47 12.92 1.59
CA GLU A 278 25.41 12.38 2.59
C GLU A 278 26.77 12.23 1.87
N GLN A 279 27.49 13.35 1.67
CA GLN A 279 28.92 13.33 1.41
C GLN A 279 29.56 12.67 2.64
N LEU A 280 29.91 11.39 2.52
CA LEU A 280 30.70 10.67 3.52
C LEU A 280 31.95 11.53 3.84
N PRO A 281 32.07 12.10 5.05
CA PRO A 281 33.27 12.81 5.43
C PRO A 281 34.34 11.75 5.68
N LEU A 282 35.12 11.43 4.66
CA LEU A 282 36.46 10.93 4.91
C LEU A 282 37.28 12.14 5.32
N GLY A 283 37.49 12.28 6.63
CA GLY A 283 38.44 13.23 7.17
C GLY A 283 39.74 13.15 6.36
N ARG A 284 40.22 14.33 5.94
CA ARG A 284 41.57 14.46 5.40
C ARG A 284 42.53 13.95 6.47
N VAL A 285 43.19 12.83 6.20
CA VAL A 285 44.39 12.45 6.95
C VAL A 285 45.51 13.33 6.37
N PRO A 286 46.18 14.17 7.19
CA PRO A 286 47.38 14.89 6.77
C PRO A 286 48.55 13.95 6.48
#